data_AF-A0A2Z5ENA5-F1
#
_entry.id   AF-A0A2Z5ENA5-F1
#
_cell.length_a   1.000
_cell.length_b   1.000
_cell.length_c   1.000
_cell.angle_alpha   90.00
_cell.angle_beta   90.00
_cell.angle_gamma   90.00
#
_symmetry.space_group_name_H-M   'P 1'
#
loop_
_entity.id
_entity.type
_entity.pdbx_description
1 polymer ?
#
loop_
_entity_poly.entity_id
_entity_poly.type
_entity_poly.pdbx_seq_one_letter_code
_entity_poly.pdbx_strand_id
1 'polypeptide(L)'
;AKFEELRYAHRAKLNIIICSKSLTNLAKKMQKTYGMPYLEESFYGMTDTAKALRDIARELDDIVNGLEKRVMQDRVERLIDEEEAKCRAAIAPYRARLEGKTAVLFTGGVKT
;
A
#
# COMPACT_ATOMS: atom_id res chain seq x y z
N ALA A 1 -15.81 -3.92 -7.15
CA ALA A 1 -15.73 -5.39 -6.97
C ALA A 1 -17.09 -5.99 -7.22
N LYS A 2 -17.16 -7.11 -7.95
CA LYS A 2 -18.37 -7.92 -8.11
C LYS A 2 -18.51 -8.85 -6.90
N PHE A 3 -19.73 -9.29 -6.61
CA PHE A 3 -20.01 -10.20 -5.49
C PHE A 3 -19.17 -11.49 -5.57
N GLU A 4 -19.01 -12.04 -6.77
CA GLU A 4 -18.21 -13.26 -7.00
C GLU A 4 -16.75 -13.09 -6.60
N GLU A 5 -16.13 -11.94 -6.93
CA GLU A 5 -14.74 -11.64 -6.58
C GLU A 5 -14.55 -11.59 -5.05
N LEU A 6 -15.52 -11.00 -4.34
CA LEU A 6 -15.49 -10.88 -2.88
C LEU A 6 -15.60 -12.23 -2.18
N ARG A 7 -16.35 -13.18 -2.76
CA ARG A 7 -16.51 -14.52 -2.17
C ARG A 7 -15.19 -15.29 -2.09
N TYR A 8 -14.20 -14.98 -2.92
CA TYR A 8 -12.89 -15.61 -2.88
C TYR A 8 -11.88 -14.90 -1.97
N ALA A 9 -12.24 -13.77 -1.35
CA ALA A 9 -11.31 -12.99 -0.52
C ALA A 9 -10.72 -13.79 0.67
N HIS A 10 -11.43 -14.80 1.17
CA HIS A 10 -10.94 -15.72 2.21
C HIS A 10 -9.75 -16.59 1.79
N ARG A 11 -9.41 -16.62 0.50
CA ARG A 11 -8.27 -17.38 -0.06
C ARG A 11 -7.02 -16.53 -0.24
N ALA A 12 -7.12 -15.22 -0.01
CA ALA A 12 -5.96 -14.32 -0.09
C ALA A 12 -4.89 -14.73 0.94
N LYS A 13 -3.64 -14.38 0.66
CA LYS A 13 -2.53 -14.63 1.60
C LYS A 13 -2.24 -13.44 2.50
N LEU A 14 -2.62 -12.24 2.06
CA LEU A 14 -2.41 -11.00 2.77
C LEU A 14 -3.55 -10.03 2.42
N ASN A 15 -4.13 -9.36 3.42
CA ASN A 15 -5.08 -8.28 3.19
C ASN A 15 -4.36 -6.92 3.28
N ILE A 16 -4.56 -6.05 2.30
CA ILE A 16 -4.05 -4.66 2.36
C ILE A 16 -5.24 -3.74 2.60
N ILE A 17 -5.21 -3.03 3.73
CA ILE A 17 -6.19 -1.98 4.02
C ILE A 17 -5.59 -0.65 3.59
N ILE A 18 -6.16 -0.06 2.54
CA ILE A 18 -5.68 1.21 2.00
C ILE A 18 -6.62 2.33 2.45
N CYS A 19 -6.08 3.34 3.13
CA CYS A 19 -6.75 4.60 3.45
C CYS A 19 -8.19 4.47 4.02
N SER A 20 -8.47 3.41 4.80
CA SER A 20 -9.82 3.14 5.30
C SER A 20 -9.85 2.45 6.66
N LYS A 21 -10.12 3.22 7.71
CA LYS A 21 -10.37 2.71 9.08
C LYS A 21 -11.65 1.87 9.19
N SER A 22 -12.60 2.01 8.26
CA SER A 22 -13.88 1.29 8.36
C SER A 22 -13.73 -0.21 8.07
N LEU A 23 -12.69 -0.60 7.33
CA LEU A 23 -12.43 -2.00 6.97
C LEU A 23 -11.54 -2.73 7.97
N THR A 24 -10.96 -2.04 8.96
CA THR A 24 -10.12 -2.66 10.00
C THR A 24 -10.86 -3.76 10.76
N ASN A 25 -12.15 -3.57 11.07
CA ASN A 25 -12.95 -4.61 11.74
C ASN A 25 -13.13 -5.85 10.88
N LEU A 26 -13.28 -5.69 9.56
CA LEU A 26 -13.37 -6.80 8.62
C LEU A 26 -12.05 -7.56 8.55
N ALA A 27 -10.93 -6.84 8.42
CA ALA A 27 -9.60 -7.45 8.37
C ALA A 27 -9.26 -8.21 9.66
N LYS A 28 -9.55 -7.64 10.83
CA LYS A 28 -9.41 -8.34 12.13
C LYS A 28 -10.26 -9.61 12.20
N LYS A 29 -11.50 -9.55 11.71
CA LYS A 29 -12.36 -10.75 11.64
C LYS A 29 -11.78 -11.79 10.69
N MET A 30 -11.26 -11.37 9.54
CA MET A 30 -10.62 -12.26 8.56
C MET A 30 -9.34 -12.90 9.11
N GLN A 31 -8.51 -12.15 9.83
CA GLN A 31 -7.34 -12.68 10.54
C GLN A 31 -7.75 -13.70 11.59
N LYS A 32 -8.74 -13.40 12.43
CA LYS A 32 -9.23 -14.34 13.46
C LYS A 32 -9.84 -15.63 12.86
N THR A 33 -10.57 -15.50 11.76
CA THR A 33 -11.35 -16.61 11.19
C THR A 33 -10.52 -17.50 10.26
N TYR A 34 -9.57 -16.91 9.52
CA TYR A 34 -8.83 -17.61 8.47
C TYR A 34 -7.29 -17.53 8.63
N GLY A 35 -6.79 -16.86 9.67
CA GLY A 35 -5.36 -16.71 9.92
C GLY A 35 -4.64 -15.74 8.98
N MET A 36 -5.37 -15.00 8.14
CA MET A 36 -4.76 -14.12 7.13
C MET A 36 -4.22 -12.84 7.77
N PRO A 37 -2.92 -12.53 7.65
CA PRO A 37 -2.38 -11.25 8.11
C PRO A 37 -2.99 -10.09 7.31
N TYR A 38 -2.86 -8.89 7.86
CA TYR A 38 -3.23 -7.66 7.18
C TYR A 38 -2.23 -6.53 7.44
N LEU A 39 -2.09 -5.64 6.46
CA LEU A 39 -1.34 -4.40 6.57
C LEU A 39 -2.29 -3.21 6.48
N GLU A 40 -1.96 -2.12 7.17
CA GLU A 40 -2.61 -0.82 7.02
C GLU A 40 -1.63 0.12 6.33
N GLU A 41 -1.95 0.54 5.11
CA GLU A 41 -1.05 1.30 4.25
C GLU A 41 -1.75 2.48 3.56
N SER A 42 -0.93 3.33 2.95
CA SER A 42 -1.34 4.50 2.19
C SER A 42 -0.72 4.45 0.80
N PHE A 43 -1.50 4.81 -0.22
CA PHE A 43 -0.99 5.10 -1.58
C PHE A 43 -1.07 6.61 -1.87
N TYR A 44 -1.00 7.44 -0.83
CA TYR A 44 -1.06 8.89 -0.96
C TYR A 44 0.34 9.48 -1.24
N GLY A 45 0.65 9.65 -2.53
CA GLY A 45 1.93 10.20 -2.97
C GLY A 45 3.04 9.15 -3.02
N MET A 46 4.18 9.55 -3.60
CA MET A 46 5.29 8.63 -3.91
C MET A 46 5.86 7.97 -2.66
N THR A 47 6.11 8.74 -1.59
CA THR A 47 6.73 8.25 -0.36
C THR A 47 5.90 7.15 0.30
N ASP A 48 4.60 7.40 0.53
CA ASP A 48 3.72 6.42 1.17
C ASP A 48 3.52 5.20 0.28
N THR A 49 3.36 5.41 -1.03
CA THR A 49 3.23 4.31 -1.99
C THR A 49 4.47 3.42 -1.98
N ALA A 50 5.67 4.00 -1.97
CA ALA A 50 6.94 3.28 -1.91
C ALA A 50 7.07 2.49 -0.60
N LYS A 51 6.72 3.09 0.54
CA LYS A 51 6.67 2.39 1.84
C LYS A 51 5.70 1.20 1.78
N ALA A 52 4.48 1.43 1.31
CA ALA A 52 3.45 0.41 1.23
C ALA A 52 3.87 -0.76 0.34
N LEU A 53 4.48 -0.50 -0.82
CA LEU A 53 5.00 -1.56 -1.69
C LEU A 53 6.10 -2.38 -1.01
N ARG A 54 7.01 -1.72 -0.27
CA ARG A 54 8.08 -2.40 0.49
C ARG A 54 7.53 -3.31 1.58
N ASP A 55 6.55 -2.81 2.34
CA ASP A 55 5.92 -3.59 3.41
C ASP A 55 5.17 -4.79 2.83
N ILE A 56 4.42 -4.60 1.75
CA ILE A 56 3.74 -5.69 1.03
C ILE A 56 4.74 -6.74 0.55
N ALA A 57 5.85 -6.31 -0.06
CA ALA A 57 6.86 -7.22 -0.56
C ALA A 57 7.51 -8.03 0.55
N ARG A 58 7.84 -7.39 1.68
CA ARG A 58 8.40 -8.07 2.86
C ARG A 58 7.45 -9.16 3.37
N GLU A 59 6.17 -8.83 3.58
CA GLU A 59 5.20 -9.81 4.08
C GLU A 59 4.98 -10.97 3.11
N LEU A 60 4.95 -10.69 1.80
CA LEU A 60 4.81 -11.75 0.79
C LEU A 60 6.02 -12.68 0.74
N ASP A 61 7.24 -12.14 0.83
CA ASP A 61 8.46 -12.94 0.91
C ASP A 61 8.49 -13.81 2.18
N ASP A 62 8.07 -13.26 3.32
CA ASP A 62 7.93 -14.00 4.57
C ASP A 62 6.93 -15.15 4.48
N ILE A 63 5.74 -14.90 3.91
CA ILE A 63 4.68 -15.90 3.74
C ILE A 63 5.13 -17.09 2.85
N VAL A 64 5.92 -16.84 1.81
CA VAL A 64 6.26 -17.88 0.82
C VAL A 64 7.56 -18.62 1.15
N ASN A 65 8.58 -17.93 1.67
CA ASN A 65 9.93 -18.50 1.84
C ASN A 65 10.61 -18.16 3.18
N GLY A 66 9.92 -17.52 4.12
CA GLY A 66 10.49 -17.14 5.42
C GLY A 66 11.75 -16.28 5.31
N LEU A 67 11.65 -15.06 4.77
CA LEU A 67 12.71 -14.01 4.63
C LEU A 67 14.08 -14.41 4.02
N GLU A 68 14.39 -15.69 3.81
CA GLU A 68 15.64 -16.18 3.22
C GLU A 68 15.78 -15.79 1.75
N LYS A 69 14.63 -15.53 1.08
CA LYS A 69 14.56 -15.07 -0.31
C LYS A 69 13.78 -13.76 -0.38
N ARG A 70 14.45 -12.70 -0.85
CA ARG A 70 13.90 -11.34 -0.96
C ARG A 70 13.37 -11.01 -2.38
N VAL A 71 12.74 -12.00 -3.04
CA VAL A 71 12.40 -11.90 -4.47
C VAL A 71 11.42 -10.77 -4.75
N MET A 72 10.40 -10.59 -3.91
CA MET A 72 9.43 -9.51 -4.08
C MET A 72 10.04 -8.16 -3.74
N GLN A 73 10.87 -8.10 -2.70
CA GLN A 73 11.54 -6.87 -2.29
C GLN A 73 12.47 -6.35 -3.41
N ASP A 74 13.29 -7.21 -4.02
CA ASP A 74 14.19 -6.82 -5.12
C ASP A 74 13.44 -6.36 -6.39
N ARG A 75 12.23 -6.89 -6.62
CA ARG A 75 11.36 -6.42 -7.71
C ARG A 75 10.75 -5.06 -7.38
N VAL A 76 10.35 -4.85 -6.13
CA VAL A 76 9.76 -3.59 -5.69
C VAL A 76 10.77 -2.46 -5.71
N GLU A 77 12.01 -2.67 -5.25
CA GLU A 77 13.03 -1.59 -5.30
C GLU A 77 13.31 -1.15 -6.75
N ARG A 78 13.47 -2.09 -7.68
CA ARG A 78 13.62 -1.75 -9.11
C ARG A 78 12.43 -0.96 -9.65
N LEU A 79 11.21 -1.36 -9.30
CA LEU A 79 10.00 -0.64 -9.71
C LEU A 79 9.97 0.78 -9.14
N ILE A 80 10.31 0.95 -7.86
CA ILE A 80 10.34 2.24 -7.19
C ILE A 80 11.36 3.17 -7.86
N ASP A 81 12.57 2.68 -8.11
CA ASP A 81 13.62 3.47 -8.77
C ASP A 81 13.18 3.97 -10.15
N GLU A 82 12.59 3.08 -10.96
CA GLU A 82 12.12 3.42 -12.30
C GLU A 82 10.93 4.39 -12.29
N GLU A 83 9.93 4.15 -11.43
CA GLU A 83 8.68 4.92 -11.43
C GLU A 83 8.80 6.24 -10.67
N GLU A 84 9.60 6.33 -9.60
CA GLU A 84 9.85 7.59 -8.91
C GLU A 84 10.60 8.58 -9.81
N ALA A 85 11.55 8.12 -10.62
CA ALA A 85 12.25 8.98 -11.56
C ALA A 85 11.28 9.60 -12.57
N LYS A 86 10.38 8.79 -13.14
CA LYS A 86 9.33 9.25 -14.06
C LYS A 86 8.35 10.20 -13.37
N CYS A 87 7.89 9.86 -12.17
CA CYS A 87 6.97 10.70 -11.40
C CYS A 87 7.60 12.05 -11.05
N ARG A 88 8.85 12.08 -10.56
CA ARG A 88 9.56 13.32 -10.24
C ARG A 88 9.68 14.25 -11.44
N ALA A 89 10.03 13.70 -12.61
CA ALA A 89 10.07 14.47 -13.85
C ALA A 89 8.69 15.04 -14.22
N ALA A 90 7.64 14.22 -14.13
CA ALA A 90 6.28 14.64 -14.45
C ALA A 90 5.73 15.71 -13.50
N ILE A 91 6.05 15.62 -12.19
CA ILE A 91 5.52 16.57 -11.19
C ILE A 91 6.36 17.83 -11.02
N ALA A 92 7.58 17.88 -11.57
CA ALA A 92 8.51 19.00 -11.40
C ALA A 92 7.89 20.38 -11.72
N PRO A 93 7.10 20.57 -12.79
CA PRO A 93 6.47 21.86 -13.08
C PRO A 93 5.46 22.30 -12.00
N TYR A 94 4.74 21.35 -11.41
CA TYR A 94 3.78 21.64 -10.33
C TYR A 94 4.50 21.95 -9.03
N ARG A 95 5.57 21.21 -8.72
CA ARG A 95 6.40 21.46 -7.55
C ARG A 95 6.95 22.89 -7.59
N ALA A 96 7.52 23.33 -8.72
CA ALA A 96 8.03 24.68 -8.86
C ALA A 96 6.99 25.79 -8.60
N ARG A 97 5.71 25.53 -8.88
CA ARG A 97 4.60 26.48 -8.68
C ARG A 97 4.04 26.46 -7.25
N LEU A 98 4.17 25.34 -6.55
CA LEU A 98 3.56 25.09 -5.25
C LEU A 98 4.55 25.15 -4.09
N GLU A 99 5.85 25.15 -4.37
CA GLU A 99 6.90 25.28 -3.35
C GLU A 99 6.66 26.54 -2.50
N GLY A 100 6.69 26.37 -1.17
CA GLY A 100 6.43 27.44 -0.20
C GLY A 100 4.96 27.87 -0.04
N LYS A 101 4.00 27.26 -0.76
CA LYS A 101 2.57 27.52 -0.56
C LYS A 101 2.04 26.74 0.63
N THR A 102 1.05 27.32 1.33
CA THR A 102 0.34 26.67 2.43
C THR A 102 -1.02 26.18 1.96
N ALA A 103 -1.45 25.04 2.50
CA ALA A 103 -2.77 24.47 2.26
C ALA A 103 -3.37 24.02 3.59
N VAL A 104 -4.70 24.15 3.72
CA VAL A 104 -5.46 23.62 4.86
C VAL A 104 -6.26 22.42 4.37
N LEU A 105 -6.08 21.29 5.05
CA LEU A 105 -6.84 20.07 4.81
C LEU A 105 -7.90 19.94 5.91
N PHE A 106 -9.17 20.11 5.54
CA PHE A 106 -10.30 19.78 6.40
C PHE A 106 -11.05 18.60 5.78
N THR A 107 -10.60 17.40 6.09
CA THR A 107 -11.14 16.15 5.54
C THR A 107 -11.82 15.32 6.62
N GLY A 108 -12.79 14.49 6.22
CA GLY A 108 -13.47 13.54 7.12
C GLY A 108 -12.57 12.38 7.58
N GLY A 109 -12.80 11.16 7.06
CA GLY A 109 -11.99 9.97 7.40
C GLY A 109 -10.50 10.07 7.05
N VAL A 110 -9.78 8.94 7.03
CA VAL A 110 -8.32 8.89 6.79
C VAL A 110 -7.96 9.40 5.40
N LYS A 111 -7.53 10.66 5.33
CA LYS A 111 -7.01 11.35 4.14
C LYS A 111 -5.88 12.30 4.56
N THR A 112 -4.95 11.77 5.35
CA THR A 112 -3.75 12.45 5.86
C THR A 112 -2.54 11.61 5.55
#